data_AF-A0A8S9XKP3-F1
#
_entry.id   AF-A0A8S9XKP3-F1
#
_cell.length_a   1.000
_cell.length_b   1.000
_cell.length_c   1.000
_cell.angle_alpha   90.00
_cell.angle_beta   90.00
_cell.angle_gamma   90.00
#
_symmetry.space_group_name_H-M   'P 1'
#
loop_
_entity.id
_entity.type
_entity.pdbx_description
1 polymer ?
#
loop_
_entity_poly.entity_id
_entity_poly.type
_entity_poly.pdbx_seq_one_letter_code
_entity_poly.pdbx_strand_id
1 'polypeptide(L)'
;MMERFVQLRPLVNEILGNHTTAPEMVIASEVLVLQETIDVLQPFLSATETVSGERYGTSSLVIPIVSILKSKIADTTPTHLETKSLKKKLEEQLEKRFGCVEQVRYLAFATILDPRFKRMYFQDKTAYSNHIIRLNEMMREAMSAETSSSPTSDFDCESERGTSQRQRMGIFSDHNKKVQHSFQVEGETSKKD
;
A
#
# COMPACT_ATOMS: atom_id res chain seq x y z
N MET A 1 10.29 12.61 -10.46
CA MET A 1 10.81 13.44 -11.59
C MET A 1 9.72 14.32 -12.18
N MET A 2 8.59 13.76 -12.65
CA MET A 2 7.47 14.55 -13.23
C MET A 2 6.95 15.64 -12.29
N GLU A 3 6.73 15.32 -11.01
CA GLU A 3 6.30 16.31 -10.02
C GLU A 3 7.29 17.48 -9.89
N ARG A 4 8.59 17.19 -9.87
CA ARG A 4 9.66 18.21 -9.81
C ARG A 4 9.68 19.06 -11.07
N PHE A 5 9.47 18.46 -12.24
CA PHE A 5 9.37 19.20 -13.50
C PHE A 5 8.19 20.18 -13.47
N VAL A 6 7.00 19.74 -13.05
CA VAL A 6 5.82 20.62 -12.93
C VAL A 6 6.08 21.80 -11.98
N GLN A 7 6.79 21.56 -10.86
CA GLN A 7 7.18 22.63 -9.92
C GLN A 7 8.19 23.63 -10.51
N LEU A 8 9.16 23.14 -11.30
CA LEU A 8 10.21 23.97 -11.90
C LEU A 8 9.81 24.57 -13.25
N ARG A 9 8.64 24.20 -13.80
CA ARG A 9 8.16 24.64 -15.11
C ARG A 9 8.28 26.16 -15.35
N PRO A 10 7.94 27.07 -14.41
CA PRO A 10 8.08 28.50 -14.64
C PRO A 10 9.52 28.92 -14.93
N LEU A 11 10.48 28.38 -14.18
CA LEU A 11 11.91 28.65 -14.36
C LEU A 11 12.44 28.03 -15.66
N VAL A 12 12.02 26.80 -15.97
CA VAL A 12 12.40 26.14 -17.22
C VAL A 12 11.90 26.93 -18.42
N ASN A 13 10.66 27.43 -18.38
CA ASN A 13 10.07 28.21 -19.47
C ASN A 13 10.82 29.54 -19.70
N GLU A 14 11.23 30.21 -18.62
CA GLU A 14 12.06 31.42 -18.70
C GLU A 14 13.41 31.16 -19.37
N ILE A 15 14.09 30.07 -18.97
CA ILE A 15 15.38 29.69 -19.56
C ILE A 15 15.23 29.35 -21.05
N LEU A 16 14.23 28.55 -21.43
CA LEU A 16 14.01 28.17 -22.83
C LEU A 16 13.66 29.38 -23.70
N GLY A 17 12.90 30.35 -23.17
CA GLY A 17 12.58 31.59 -23.87
C GLY A 17 13.79 32.47 -24.19
N ASN A 18 14.91 32.30 -23.45
CA ASN A 18 16.13 33.08 -23.61
C ASN A 18 17.18 32.43 -24.54
N HIS A 19 16.93 31.24 -25.08
CA HIS A 19 17.90 30.49 -25.89
C HIS A 19 17.32 30.05 -27.24
N THR A 20 17.93 30.46 -28.35
CA THR A 20 17.47 30.12 -29.72
C THR A 20 17.70 28.66 -30.12
N THR A 21 18.57 27.93 -29.41
CA THR A 21 18.82 26.49 -29.62
C THR A 21 17.97 25.61 -28.68
N ALA A 22 17.10 26.21 -27.87
CA ALA A 22 16.29 25.48 -26.92
C ALA A 22 15.22 24.61 -27.61
N PRO A 23 14.91 23.43 -27.06
CA PRO A 23 13.78 22.62 -27.51
C PRO A 23 12.44 23.26 -27.17
N GLU A 24 11.40 22.85 -27.90
CA GLU A 24 10.02 23.31 -27.70
C GLU A 24 9.50 22.94 -26.30
N MET A 25 8.76 23.85 -25.67
CA MET A 25 8.24 23.67 -24.33
C MET A 25 6.87 22.97 -24.35
N VAL A 26 6.65 22.12 -23.35
CA VAL A 26 5.39 21.39 -23.10
C VAL A 26 4.19 22.35 -22.99
N ILE A 27 3.15 22.07 -23.77
CA ILE A 27 1.96 22.91 -23.92
C ILE A 27 1.05 22.74 -22.69
N ALA A 28 0.16 23.72 -22.45
CA ALA A 28 -0.77 23.69 -21.31
C ALA A 28 -1.61 22.40 -21.22
N SER A 29 -2.10 21.88 -22.34
CA SER A 29 -2.86 20.61 -22.39
C SER A 29 -2.04 19.42 -21.92
N GLU A 30 -0.78 19.32 -22.35
CA GLU A 30 0.13 18.25 -21.96
C GLU A 30 0.51 18.34 -20.47
N VAL A 31 0.56 19.55 -19.91
CA VAL A 31 0.78 19.72 -18.47
C VAL A 31 -0.41 19.23 -17.64
N LEU A 32 -1.64 19.36 -18.13
CA LEU A 32 -2.80 18.77 -17.47
C LEU A 32 -2.72 17.23 -17.47
N VAL A 33 -2.33 16.62 -18.59
CA VAL A 33 -2.07 15.17 -18.67
C VAL A 33 -0.97 14.75 -17.69
N LEU A 34 0.12 15.53 -17.57
CA LEU A 34 1.18 15.27 -16.60
C LEU A 34 0.69 15.34 -15.14
N GLN A 35 -0.17 16.31 -14.82
CA GLN A 35 -0.76 16.43 -13.48
C GLN A 35 -1.64 15.23 -13.17
N GLU A 36 -2.56 14.85 -14.06
CA GLU A 36 -3.40 13.66 -13.86
C GLU A 36 -2.55 12.38 -13.73
N THR A 37 -1.46 12.28 -14.51
CA THR A 37 -0.52 11.15 -14.45
C THR A 37 0.18 11.07 -13.09
N ILE A 38 0.59 12.22 -12.53
CA ILE A 38 1.18 12.28 -11.19
C ILE A 38 0.16 11.80 -10.15
N ASP A 39 -1.09 12.22 -10.25
CA ASP A 39 -2.15 11.84 -9.31
C ASP A 39 -2.43 10.32 -9.36
N VAL A 40 -2.51 9.74 -10.55
CA VAL A 40 -2.69 8.28 -10.73
C VAL A 40 -1.50 7.48 -10.18
N LEU A 41 -0.28 8.01 -10.27
CA LEU A 41 0.93 7.36 -9.79
C LEU A 41 1.20 7.61 -8.29
N GLN A 42 0.54 8.59 -7.67
CA GLN A 42 0.77 8.95 -6.27
C GLN A 42 0.61 7.76 -5.31
N PRO A 43 -0.42 6.90 -5.42
CA PRO A 43 -0.57 5.76 -4.52
C PRO A 43 0.60 4.79 -4.59
N PHE A 44 1.19 4.60 -5.79
CA PHE A 44 2.35 3.73 -5.98
C PHE A 44 3.61 4.29 -5.36
N LEU A 45 3.80 5.61 -5.42
CA LEU A 45 4.91 6.27 -4.73
C LEU A 45 4.80 6.04 -3.22
N SER A 46 3.62 6.30 -2.64
CA SER A 46 3.42 6.12 -1.20
C SER A 46 3.58 4.65 -0.76
N ALA A 47 3.10 3.71 -1.59
CA ALA A 47 3.32 2.28 -1.36
C ALA A 47 4.81 1.93 -1.36
N THR A 48 5.57 2.43 -2.35
CA THR A 48 6.99 2.13 -2.50
C THR A 48 7.81 2.72 -1.37
N GLU A 49 7.54 3.96 -0.97
CA GLU A 49 8.17 4.59 0.20
C GLU A 49 7.91 3.78 1.48
N THR A 50 6.67 3.29 1.64
CA THR A 50 6.29 2.47 2.78
C THR A 50 6.96 1.09 2.76
N VAL A 51 7.16 0.47 1.60
CA VAL A 51 7.85 -0.83 1.52
C VAL A 51 9.38 -0.67 1.60
N SER A 52 9.92 0.48 1.19
CA SER A 52 11.36 0.76 1.22
C SER A 52 11.86 1.18 2.60
N GLY A 53 11.02 1.10 3.64
CA GLY A 53 11.43 1.36 5.01
C GLY A 53 12.33 0.24 5.54
N GLU A 54 13.47 0.62 6.11
CA GLU A 54 14.46 -0.33 6.64
C GLU A 54 14.22 -0.69 8.12
N ARG A 55 13.45 0.12 8.84
CA ARG A 55 13.29 0.03 10.30
C ARG A 55 12.17 -0.88 10.78
N TYR A 56 11.47 -1.56 9.88
CA TYR A 56 10.35 -2.44 10.23
C TYR A 56 10.23 -3.60 9.25
N GLY A 57 9.63 -4.70 9.70
CA GLY A 57 9.28 -5.82 8.83
C GLY A 57 8.28 -5.40 7.75
N THR A 58 8.64 -5.62 6.49
CA THR A 58 7.82 -5.21 5.33
C THR A 58 6.88 -6.31 4.87
N SER A 59 7.12 -7.57 5.24
CA SER A 59 6.32 -8.73 4.83
C SER A 59 4.85 -8.63 5.24
N SER A 60 4.54 -8.14 6.44
CA SER A 60 3.16 -7.99 6.91
C SER A 60 2.39 -6.87 6.20
N LEU A 61 3.10 -5.94 5.55
CA LEU A 61 2.54 -4.79 4.86
C LEU A 61 2.11 -5.10 3.42
N VAL A 62 2.61 -6.18 2.82
CA VAL A 62 2.42 -6.45 1.39
C VAL A 62 0.93 -6.60 1.05
N ILE A 63 0.19 -7.44 1.77
CA ILE A 63 -1.25 -7.65 1.53
C ILE A 63 -2.06 -6.35 1.77
N PRO A 64 -1.88 -5.63 2.89
CA PRO A 64 -2.52 -4.33 3.10
C PRO A 64 -2.25 -3.32 1.98
N ILE A 65 -0.99 -3.18 1.57
CA ILE A 65 -0.59 -2.21 0.54
C ILE A 65 -1.20 -2.56 -0.81
N VAL A 66 -1.17 -3.83 -1.23
CA VAL A 66 -1.80 -4.26 -2.49
C VAL A 66 -3.31 -3.99 -2.44
N SER A 67 -3.97 -4.32 -1.33
CA SER A 67 -5.40 -4.10 -1.15
C SER A 67 -5.75 -2.60 -1.26
N ILE A 68 -4.97 -1.73 -0.61
CA ILE A 68 -5.15 -0.27 -0.69
C ILE A 68 -4.87 0.25 -2.10
N LEU A 69 -3.80 -0.22 -2.76
CA LEU A 69 -3.47 0.17 -4.13
C LEU A 69 -4.60 -0.16 -5.11
N LYS A 70 -5.17 -1.37 -5.02
CA LYS A 70 -6.33 -1.77 -5.84
C LYS A 70 -7.50 -0.80 -5.64
N SER A 71 -7.82 -0.45 -4.39
CA SER A 71 -8.89 0.52 -4.10
C SER A 71 -8.59 1.92 -4.62
N LYS A 72 -7.41 2.48 -4.33
CA LYS A 72 -7.07 3.86 -4.72
C LYS A 72 -7.03 4.05 -6.24
N ILE A 73 -6.55 3.06 -6.99
CA ILE A 73 -6.56 3.11 -8.45
C ILE A 73 -8.00 3.02 -8.98
N ALA A 74 -8.82 2.12 -8.42
CA ALA A 74 -10.22 1.99 -8.80
C ALA A 74 -10.97 3.33 -8.60
N ASP A 75 -10.74 4.01 -7.47
CA ASP A 75 -11.35 5.29 -7.11
C ASP A 75 -10.91 6.47 -8.00
N THR A 76 -9.77 6.36 -8.69
CA THR A 76 -9.25 7.45 -9.51
C THR A 76 -9.98 7.53 -10.85
N THR A 77 -10.60 8.66 -11.18
CA THR A 77 -11.31 8.88 -12.46
C THR A 77 -10.56 9.88 -13.34
N PRO A 78 -9.58 9.43 -14.16
CA PRO A 78 -8.87 10.33 -15.05
C PRO A 78 -9.76 10.84 -16.18
N THR A 79 -9.51 12.07 -16.65
CA THR A 79 -10.29 12.71 -17.73
C THR A 79 -9.68 12.39 -19.08
N HIS A 80 -8.34 12.50 -19.19
CA HIS A 80 -7.59 12.36 -20.44
C HIS A 80 -7.43 10.91 -20.89
N LEU A 81 -7.35 10.69 -22.21
CA LEU A 81 -7.31 9.35 -22.81
C LEU A 81 -5.99 8.63 -22.49
N GLU A 82 -4.88 9.36 -22.50
CA GLU A 82 -3.55 8.86 -22.19
C GLU A 82 -3.51 8.36 -20.75
N THR A 83 -4.04 9.16 -19.82
CA THR A 83 -4.12 8.80 -18.40
C THR A 83 -5.05 7.61 -18.16
N LYS A 84 -6.18 7.51 -18.88
CA LYS A 84 -7.07 6.33 -18.83
C LYS A 84 -6.37 5.06 -19.29
N SER A 85 -5.60 5.14 -20.37
CA SER A 85 -4.79 4.03 -20.88
C SER A 85 -3.74 3.60 -19.84
N LEU A 86 -3.07 4.56 -19.22
CA LEU A 86 -2.13 4.32 -18.13
C LEU A 86 -2.81 3.63 -16.93
N LYS A 87 -3.94 4.15 -16.44
CA LYS A 87 -4.72 3.55 -15.34
C LYS A 87 -5.03 2.08 -15.65
N LYS A 88 -5.61 1.81 -16.82
CA LYS A 88 -5.94 0.44 -17.23
C LYS A 88 -4.70 -0.45 -17.23
N LYS A 89 -3.56 0.05 -17.71
CA LYS A 89 -2.33 -0.72 -17.73
C LYS A 89 -1.80 -1.01 -16.33
N LEU A 90 -1.93 -0.06 -15.42
CA LEU A 90 -1.55 -0.21 -14.01
C LEU A 90 -2.44 -1.27 -13.33
N GLU A 91 -3.75 -1.26 -13.56
CA GLU A 91 -4.68 -2.28 -13.04
C GLU A 91 -4.30 -3.68 -13.56
N GLU A 92 -4.03 -3.82 -14.86
CA GLU A 92 -3.57 -5.08 -15.46
C GLU A 92 -2.26 -5.58 -14.83
N GLN A 93 -1.29 -4.68 -14.61
CA GLN A 93 0.00 -5.07 -14.00
C GLN A 93 -0.15 -5.41 -12.52
N LEU A 94 -1.01 -4.70 -11.81
CA LEU A 94 -1.27 -4.96 -10.39
C LEU A 94 -1.90 -6.34 -10.23
N GLU A 95 -2.86 -6.70 -11.08
CA GLU A 95 -3.46 -8.03 -11.06
C GLU A 95 -2.48 -9.11 -11.51
N LYS A 96 -1.72 -8.88 -12.58
CA LYS A 96 -0.72 -9.84 -13.07
C LYS A 96 0.35 -10.18 -12.01
N ARG A 97 0.78 -9.19 -11.22
CA ARG A 97 1.88 -9.36 -10.25
C ARG A 97 1.41 -9.70 -8.85
N PHE A 98 0.23 -9.21 -8.45
CA PHE A 98 -0.27 -9.31 -7.07
C PHE A 98 -1.67 -9.91 -6.97
N GLY A 99 -2.22 -10.48 -8.05
CA GLY A 99 -3.54 -11.13 -8.04
C GLY A 99 -3.64 -12.26 -7.02
N CYS A 100 -2.61 -13.10 -6.92
CA CYS A 100 -2.55 -14.22 -5.98
C CYS A 100 -1.77 -13.92 -4.69
N VAL A 101 -1.54 -12.64 -4.34
CA VAL A 101 -0.68 -12.29 -3.20
C VAL A 101 -1.21 -12.84 -1.87
N GLU A 102 -2.54 -12.93 -1.73
CA GLU A 102 -3.19 -13.49 -0.54
C GLU A 102 -3.00 -15.00 -0.40
N GLN A 103 -2.65 -15.70 -1.47
CA GLN A 103 -2.38 -17.15 -1.46
C GLN A 103 -0.95 -17.46 -1.01
N VAL A 104 -0.05 -16.47 -1.02
CA VAL A 104 1.34 -16.65 -0.60
C VAL A 104 1.40 -16.82 0.92
N ARG A 105 1.62 -18.05 1.37
CA ARG A 105 1.60 -18.48 2.78
C ARG A 105 2.37 -17.55 3.72
N TYR A 106 3.63 -17.23 3.42
CA TYR A 106 4.47 -16.43 4.31
C TYR A 106 4.00 -14.99 4.45
N LEU A 107 3.51 -14.38 3.36
CA LEU A 107 2.95 -13.03 3.39
C LEU A 107 1.62 -13.02 4.14
N ALA A 108 0.76 -14.02 3.89
CA ALA A 108 -0.50 -14.17 4.61
C ALA A 108 -0.28 -14.35 6.11
N PHE A 109 0.63 -15.22 6.52
CA PHE A 109 0.95 -15.42 7.93
C PHE A 109 1.52 -14.16 8.58
N ALA A 110 2.47 -13.49 7.91
CA ALA A 110 3.03 -12.23 8.42
C ALA A 110 1.95 -11.17 8.63
N THR A 111 1.00 -11.02 7.70
CA THR A 111 -0.12 -10.07 7.82
C THR A 111 -1.13 -10.49 8.89
N ILE A 112 -1.45 -11.79 9.01
CA ILE A 112 -2.40 -12.31 10.01
C ILE A 112 -1.86 -12.11 11.43
N LEU A 113 -0.57 -12.41 11.64
CA LEU A 113 0.10 -12.30 12.93
C LEU A 113 0.34 -10.85 13.35
N ASP A 114 0.35 -9.90 12.40
CA ASP A 114 0.46 -8.48 12.69
C ASP A 114 -0.86 -7.95 13.26
N PRO A 115 -0.90 -7.53 14.55
CA PRO A 115 -2.14 -7.10 15.20
C PRO A 115 -2.81 -5.91 14.50
N ARG A 116 -2.04 -5.12 13.73
CA ARG A 116 -2.54 -3.94 13.01
C ARG A 116 -3.45 -4.32 11.84
N PHE A 117 -3.28 -5.50 11.23
CA PHE A 117 -3.99 -5.85 9.99
C PHE A 117 -4.97 -7.00 10.18
N LYS A 118 -4.52 -8.10 10.81
CA LYS A 118 -5.31 -9.33 11.01
C LYS A 118 -6.09 -9.72 9.74
N ARG A 119 -7.42 -9.54 9.76
CA ARG A 119 -8.34 -9.90 8.66
C ARG A 119 -8.67 -8.74 7.71
N MET A 120 -8.43 -7.49 8.08
CA MET A 120 -9.06 -6.30 7.46
C MET A 120 -8.75 -6.07 5.97
N TYR A 121 -7.64 -6.62 5.47
CA TYR A 121 -7.14 -6.34 4.12
C TYR A 121 -7.22 -7.53 3.17
N PHE A 122 -7.67 -8.68 3.66
CA PHE A 122 -7.94 -9.85 2.83
C PHE A 122 -9.26 -9.67 2.09
N GLN A 123 -9.21 -9.73 0.76
CA GLN A 123 -10.39 -9.74 -0.10
C GLN A 123 -10.94 -11.16 -0.26
N ASP A 124 -10.06 -12.16 -0.28
CA ASP A 124 -10.43 -13.57 -0.37
C ASP A 124 -10.60 -14.18 1.03
N LYS A 125 -11.86 -14.27 1.46
CA LYS A 125 -12.26 -14.89 2.74
C LYS A 125 -11.88 -16.37 2.83
N THR A 126 -11.82 -17.07 1.69
CA THR A 126 -11.48 -18.50 1.66
C THR A 126 -9.99 -18.70 1.84
N ALA A 127 -9.17 -17.91 1.14
CA ALA A 127 -7.72 -17.91 1.35
C ALA A 127 -7.36 -17.58 2.81
N TYR A 128 -7.98 -16.54 3.39
CA TYR A 128 -7.79 -16.20 4.80
C TYR A 128 -8.10 -17.37 5.73
N SER A 129 -9.27 -18.01 5.57
CA SER A 129 -9.70 -19.14 6.40
C SER A 129 -8.74 -20.33 6.31
N ASN A 130 -8.28 -20.65 5.09
CA ASN A 130 -7.31 -21.73 4.86
C ASN A 130 -5.98 -21.45 5.57
N HIS A 131 -5.50 -20.21 5.53
CA HIS A 131 -4.28 -19.82 6.23
C HIS A 131 -4.42 -19.91 7.75
N ILE A 132 -5.58 -19.52 8.30
CA ILE A 132 -5.85 -19.65 9.75
C ILE A 132 -5.85 -21.13 10.18
N ILE A 133 -6.52 -22.01 9.44
CA ILE A 133 -6.52 -23.45 9.72
C ILE A 133 -5.08 -23.97 9.74
N ARG A 134 -4.30 -23.63 8.70
CA ARG A 134 -2.91 -24.10 8.59
C ARG A 134 -2.02 -23.52 9.69
N LEU A 135 -2.22 -22.27 10.08
CA LEU A 135 -1.47 -21.63 11.16
C LEU A 135 -1.74 -22.33 12.50
N ASN A 136 -3.01 -22.62 12.79
CA ASN A 136 -3.40 -23.35 14.01
C ASN A 136 -2.85 -24.77 14.05
N GLU A 137 -2.81 -25.47 12.92
CA GLU A 137 -2.15 -26.79 12.81
C GLU A 137 -0.67 -26.72 13.16
N MET A 138 0.06 -25.74 12.60
CA MET A 138 1.48 -25.55 12.91
C MET A 138 1.71 -25.25 14.39
N MET A 139 0.86 -24.42 15.01
CA MET A 139 0.97 -24.12 16.44
C MET A 139 0.76 -25.39 17.28
N ARG A 140 -0.23 -26.22 16.93
CA ARG A 140 -0.48 -27.50 17.61
C ARG A 140 0.70 -28.47 17.45
N GLU A 141 1.27 -28.56 16.25
CA GLU A 141 2.47 -29.36 15.96
C GLU A 141 3.66 -28.89 16.81
N ALA A 142 3.90 -27.57 16.87
CA ALA A 142 4.98 -27.00 17.68
C ALA A 142 4.80 -27.27 19.19
N MET A 143 3.59 -27.08 19.73
CA MET A 143 3.29 -27.37 21.13
C MET A 143 3.48 -28.86 21.49
N SER A 144 3.20 -29.77 20.56
CA SER A 144 3.44 -31.20 20.77
C SER A 144 4.93 -31.57 20.74
N ALA A 145 5.76 -30.78 20.05
CA ALA A 145 7.21 -30.96 19.99
C ALA A 145 7.94 -30.34 21.20
N GLU A 146 7.43 -29.24 21.76
CA GLU A 146 8.05 -28.50 22.87
C GLU A 146 7.87 -29.12 24.27
N THR A 147 7.29 -30.32 24.39
CA THR A 147 7.33 -31.09 25.66
C THR A 147 8.76 -31.58 26.01
N SER A 148 9.78 -31.22 25.21
CA SER A 148 11.17 -31.68 25.37
C SER A 148 12.25 -30.59 25.49
N SER A 149 11.92 -29.29 25.47
CA SER A 149 12.95 -28.24 25.63
C SER A 149 12.40 -26.89 26.10
N SER A 150 12.98 -26.38 27.19
CA SER A 150 12.65 -25.13 27.89
C SER A 150 12.91 -23.85 27.06
N PRO A 151 12.19 -22.74 27.30
CA PRO A 151 12.38 -21.49 26.56
C PRO A 151 13.37 -20.54 27.24
N THR A 152 14.19 -19.85 26.46
CA THR A 152 14.95 -18.66 26.89
C THR A 152 14.40 -17.42 26.18
N SER A 153 14.05 -16.43 26.99
CA SER A 153 13.73 -15.03 26.69
C SER A 153 14.98 -14.28 26.14
N ASP A 154 14.99 -13.10 25.53
CA ASP A 154 14.15 -11.91 25.48
C ASP A 154 14.47 -11.15 24.17
N PHE A 155 13.53 -10.36 23.62
CA PHE A 155 13.87 -9.26 22.71
C PHE A 155 12.90 -8.09 22.93
N ASP A 156 13.34 -7.11 23.71
CA ASP A 156 12.76 -5.76 23.73
C ASP A 156 13.47 -4.89 22.68
N CYS A 157 12.70 -4.12 21.91
CA CYS A 157 13.23 -2.97 21.20
C CYS A 157 12.17 -1.86 21.13
N GLU A 158 12.29 -0.90 22.04
CA GLU A 158 11.67 0.41 21.89
C GLU A 158 12.37 1.21 20.78
N SER A 159 11.60 2.05 20.07
CA SER A 159 12.08 3.39 19.68
C SER A 159 10.93 4.27 19.21
N GLU A 160 10.75 5.39 19.91
CA GLU A 160 9.93 6.52 19.51
C GLU A 160 10.64 7.47 18.53
N ARG A 161 9.81 8.23 17.79
CA ARG A 161 9.99 9.58 17.19
C ARG A 161 11.11 9.74 16.14
N GLY A 162 10.97 10.49 15.06
CA GLY A 162 9.94 11.38 14.53
C GLY A 162 10.64 12.21 13.45
N THR A 163 10.12 12.26 12.22
CA THR A 163 10.67 13.12 11.16
C THR A 163 9.57 13.98 10.59
N SER A 164 9.71 15.29 10.77
CA SER A 164 8.88 16.31 10.13
C SER A 164 8.95 16.17 8.61
N GLN A 165 7.83 15.78 8.00
CA GLN A 165 7.62 15.92 6.56
C GLN A 165 6.21 16.44 6.28
N ARG A 166 6.18 17.40 5.34
CA ARG A 166 5.05 18.01 4.66
C ARG A 166 3.83 17.09 4.61
N GLN A 167 2.66 17.57 5.06
CA GLN A 167 1.38 16.85 5.05
C GLN A 167 1.03 16.34 3.64
N ARG A 168 1.49 15.14 3.30
CA ARG A 168 0.98 14.29 2.23
C ARG A 168 0.26 13.13 2.93
N MET A 169 -0.95 12.80 2.50
CA MET A 169 -1.67 11.66 3.08
C MET A 169 -0.89 10.37 2.77
N GLY A 170 -0.41 9.70 3.83
CA GLY A 170 0.26 8.41 3.70
C GLY A 170 -0.69 7.30 3.28
N ILE A 171 -0.17 6.20 2.74
CA ILE A 171 -0.97 5.08 2.22
C ILE A 171 -1.99 4.52 3.23
N PHE A 172 -1.68 4.58 4.52
CA PHE A 172 -2.55 4.13 5.61
C PHE A 172 -3.40 5.24 6.24
N SER A 173 -3.55 6.41 5.61
CA SER A 173 -4.31 7.54 6.16
C SER A 173 -5.74 7.18 6.58
N ASP A 174 -6.37 6.25 5.85
CA ASP A 174 -7.75 5.82 6.09
C ASP A 174 -7.84 4.55 6.98
N HIS A 175 -6.71 3.98 7.42
CA HIS A 175 -6.66 2.74 8.20
C HIS A 175 -7.47 2.85 9.50
N ASN A 176 -7.27 3.93 10.26
CA ASN A 176 -7.95 4.12 11.54
C ASN A 176 -9.50 4.18 11.39
N LYS A 177 -9.98 4.81 10.31
CA LYS A 177 -11.42 4.84 10.00
C LYS A 177 -11.95 3.44 9.71
N LYS A 178 -11.18 2.63 8.96
CA LYS A 178 -11.54 1.25 8.62
C LYS A 178 -11.59 0.36 9.86
N VAL A 179 -10.64 0.53 10.79
CA VAL A 179 -10.60 -0.16 12.09
C VAL A 179 -11.84 0.17 12.93
N GLN A 180 -12.18 1.46 13.07
CA GLN A 180 -13.36 1.90 13.82
C GLN A 180 -14.66 1.31 13.24
N HIS A 181 -14.79 1.31 11.92
CA HIS A 181 -15.94 0.69 11.25
C HIS A 181 -16.01 -0.83 11.49
N SER A 182 -14.88 -1.55 11.45
CA SER A 182 -14.88 -2.98 11.75
C SER A 182 -15.34 -3.32 13.17
N PHE A 183 -14.95 -2.51 14.16
CA PHE A 183 -15.39 -2.71 15.55
C PHE A 183 -16.88 -2.42 15.74
N GLN A 184 -17.44 -1.44 15.03
CA GLN A 184 -18.88 -1.15 15.07
C GLN A 184 -19.71 -2.31 14.48
N VAL A 185 -19.30 -2.84 13.32
CA VAL A 185 -19.99 -3.96 12.68
C VAL A 185 -19.92 -5.24 13.53
N GLU A 186 -18.76 -5.56 14.12
CA GLU A 186 -18.62 -6.74 14.99
C GLU A 186 -19.43 -6.60 16.28
N GLY A 187 -19.50 -5.39 16.85
CA GLY A 187 -20.33 -5.09 18.03
C GLY A 187 -21.84 -5.15 17.77
N GLU A 188 -22.30 -4.84 16.55
CA GLU A 188 -23.70 -4.97 16.15
C GLU A 188 -24.11 -6.41 15.89
N THR A 189 -23.21 -7.23 15.32
CA THR A 189 -23.46 -8.68 15.16
C THR A 189 -23.53 -9.41 16.48
N SER A 190 -22.75 -9.01 17.49
CA SER A 190 -22.75 -9.65 18.81
C SER A 190 -23.93 -9.25 19.71
N LYS A 191 -24.74 -8.26 19.31
CA LYS A 191 -25.97 -7.83 20.03
C LYS A 191 -27.26 -8.46 19.48
N LYS A 192 -27.17 -9.21 18.39
CA LYS A 192 -28.31 -9.87 17.75
C LYS A 192 -28.43 -11.37 18.08
N ASP A 193 -27.50 -11.89 18.88
CA ASP A 193 -27.52 -13.25 19.45
C ASP A 193 -27.88 -13.21 20.94
#